data_AF-W1XUU6-F1
#
_entry.id   AF-W1XUU6-F1
#
_cell.length_a   1.000
_cell.length_b   1.000
_cell.length_c   1.000
_cell.angle_alpha   90.00
_cell.angle_beta   90.00
_cell.angle_gamma   90.00
#
_symmetry.space_group_name_H-M   'P 1'
#
loop_
_entity.id
_entity.type
_entity.pdbx_description
1 polymer ?
#
loop_
_entity_poly.entity_id
_entity_poly.type
_entity_poly.pdbx_seq_one_letter_code
_entity_poly.pdbx_strand_id
1 'polypeptide(L)' 'IQHMNSEQTKEYRKKIQMVFQDPSAAFNPRMKVKDIILEPLYNFGLLEKGKEEQIAGDYLEMVDLPREFMHRYP' A
#
# COMPACT_ATOMS: atom_id res chain seq x y z
N ILE A 1 17.30 -12.26 -10.22
CA ILE A 1 16.31 -11.48 -11.02
C ILE A 1 16.56 -11.60 -12.53
N GLN A 2 17.81 -11.52 -13.02
CA GLN A 2 18.14 -11.53 -14.46
C GLN A 2 17.68 -12.76 -15.29
N HIS A 3 17.17 -13.83 -14.68
CA HIS A 3 16.64 -15.01 -15.37
C HIS A 3 15.16 -15.31 -15.08
N MET A 4 14.43 -14.39 -14.43
CA MET A 4 13.01 -14.57 -14.15
C MET A 4 12.16 -14.07 -15.32
N ASN A 5 11.13 -14.81 -15.70
CA ASN A 5 10.12 -14.31 -16.64
C ASN A 5 9.22 -13.23 -15.98
N SER A 6 8.30 -12.65 -16.75
CA SER A 6 7.41 -11.56 -16.28
C SER A 6 6.58 -11.96 -15.06
N GLU A 7 5.95 -13.14 -15.09
CA GLU A 7 5.13 -13.67 -13.99
C GLU A 7 5.97 -13.94 -12.74
N GLN A 8 7.12 -14.59 -12.90
CA GLN A 8 8.06 -14.85 -11.80
C GLN A 8 8.55 -13.54 -11.17
N THR A 9 8.81 -12.52 -11.98
CA THR A 9 9.21 -11.19 -11.51
C THR A 9 8.08 -10.51 -10.75
N LYS A 10 6.83 -10.63 -11.21
CA LYS A 10 5.65 -10.08 -10.52
C LYS A 10 5.44 -10.73 -9.15
N GLU A 11 5.51 -12.07 -9.07
CA GLU A 11 5.41 -12.78 -7.78
C GLU A 11 6.57 -12.45 -6.83
N TYR A 12 7.78 -12.28 -7.35
CA TYR A 12 8.92 -11.87 -6.55
C TYR A 12 8.74 -10.46 -5.98
N ARG A 13 8.20 -9.53 -6.77
CA ARG A 13 7.88 -8.15 -6.33
C ARG A 13 6.79 -8.07 -5.27
N LYS A 14 5.98 -9.12 -5.05
CA LYS A 14 5.07 -9.16 -3.88
C LYS A 14 5.84 -9.32 -2.57
N LYS A 15 6.98 -10.02 -2.61
CA LYS A 15 7.78 -10.36 -1.43
C LYS A 15 8.76 -9.27 -1.01
N ILE A 16 9.04 -8.31 -1.89
CA ILE A 16 10.00 -7.24 -1.65
C ILE A 16 9.37 -5.92 -2.08
N GLN A 17 9.16 -5.02 -1.12
CA GLN A 17 8.71 -3.66 -1.37
C GLN A 17 9.84 -2.67 -1.15
N MET A 18 9.87 -1.63 -1.98
CA MET A 18 10.83 -0.54 -1.86
C MET A 18 10.38 0.43 -0.77
N VAL A 19 11.33 0.90 0.04
CA VAL A 19 11.11 2.00 0.99
C VAL A 19 11.86 3.22 0.46
N PHE A 20 11.18 4.36 0.38
CA PHE A 20 11.79 5.61 -0.06
C PHE A 20 12.65 6.20 1.05
N GLN A 21 13.79 6.80 0.68
CA GLN A 21 14.64 7.52 1.64
C GLN A 21 14.00 8.85 2.08
N ASP A 22 13.30 9.51 1.14
CA ASP A 22 12.43 10.63 1.43
C ASP A 22 10.99 10.13 1.52
N PRO A 23 10.38 10.09 2.73
CA PRO A 23 9.02 9.60 2.89
C PRO A 23 8.00 10.50 2.19
N SER A 24 8.26 11.80 2.04
CA SER A 24 7.32 12.73 1.39
C SER A 24 7.15 12.41 -0.10
N ALA A 25 8.20 11.90 -0.75
CA ALA A 25 8.15 11.46 -2.14
C ALA A 25 7.28 10.21 -2.36
N ALA A 26 6.96 9.46 -1.30
CA ALA A 26 6.08 8.29 -1.38
C ALA A 26 4.59 8.65 -1.37
N PHE A 27 4.23 9.87 -0.96
CA PHE A 27 2.84 10.29 -0.81
C PHE A 27 2.38 11.16 -1.97
N ASN A 28 1.26 10.79 -2.60
CA ASN A 28 0.59 11.65 -3.58
C ASN A 28 -0.40 12.58 -2.84
N PRO A 29 -0.18 13.92 -2.85
CA PRO A 29 -1.01 14.86 -2.09
C PRO A 29 -2.46 14.97 -2.61
N ARG A 30 -2.76 14.36 -3.77
CA ARG A 30 -4.11 14.30 -4.33
C ARG A 30 -4.86 13.03 -3.95
N MET A 31 -4.24 12.11 -3.23
CA MET A 31 -4.82 10.84 -2.80
C MET A 31 -5.07 10.85 -1.31
N LYS A 32 -6.11 10.14 -0.84
CA LYS A 32 -6.30 9.94 0.59
C LYS A 32 -5.29 8.93 1.11
N VAL A 33 -4.98 9.02 2.40
CA VAL A 33 -4.09 8.07 3.09
C VAL A 33 -4.53 6.62 2.83
N LYS A 34 -5.84 6.32 2.90
CA LYS A 34 -6.36 4.97 2.62
C LYS A 34 -6.02 4.47 1.21
N ASP A 35 -6.08 5.35 0.21
CA ASP A 35 -5.84 4.96 -1.18
C ASP A 35 -4.36 4.66 -1.41
N ILE A 36 -3.47 5.39 -0.72
CA ILE A 36 -2.02 5.22 -0.78
C ILE A 36 -1.60 3.90 -0.10
N ILE A 37 -2.06 3.65 1.13
CA ILE A 37 -1.67 2.43 1.87
C ILE A 37 -2.25 1.15 1.27
N LEU A 38 -3.38 1.24 0.56
CA LEU A 38 -4.02 0.10 -0.12
C LEU A 38 -3.54 -0.10 -1.56
N GLU A 39 -2.82 0.85 -2.16
CA GLU A 39 -2.33 0.78 -3.54
C GLU A 39 -1.61 -0.55 -3.85
N PRO A 40 -0.71 -1.07 -3.00
CA PRO A 40 -0.06 -2.35 -3.26
C PRO A 40 -1.07 -3.52 -3.34
N LEU A 41 -2.10 -3.51 -2.49
CA LEU A 41 -3.13 -4.55 -2.48
C LEU A 41 -3.99 -4.50 -3.75
N TYR A 42 -4.33 -3.31 -4.23
CA TYR A 42 -5.00 -3.13 -5.53
C TYR A 42 -4.14 -3.67 -6.67
N ASN A 43 -2.86 -3.28 -6.73
CA ASN A 43 -1.93 -3.67 -7.80
C ASN A 43 -1.71 -5.19 -7.90
N PHE A 44 -1.78 -5.88 -6.76
CA PHE A 44 -1.64 -7.34 -6.72
C PHE A 44 -2.97 -8.10 -6.70
N GLY A 45 -4.11 -7.41 -6.75
CA GLY A 45 -5.43 -8.04 -6.71
C GLY A 45 -5.73 -8.78 -5.41
N LEU A 46 -5.15 -8.30 -4.29
CA LEU A 46 -5.25 -8.92 -2.97
C LEU A 46 -6.34 -8.29 -2.10
N LEU A 47 -6.98 -7.22 -2.57
CA LEU A 47 -8.00 -6.50 -1.83
C LEU A 47 -9.38 -7.12 -2.04
N GLU A 48 -10.00 -7.54 -0.94
CA GLU A 48 -11.40 -7.99 -0.95
C GLU A 48 -12.34 -6.79 -0.97
N LYS A 49 -13.33 -6.83 -1.86
CA LYS A 49 -14.31 -5.75 -2.02
C LYS A 49 -15.10 -5.55 -0.73
N GLY A 50 -15.20 -4.31 -0.27
CA GLY A 50 -15.90 -3.95 0.97
C GLY A 50 -15.06 -4.05 2.24
N LYS A 51 -13.80 -4.52 2.16
CA LYS A 51 -12.87 -4.58 3.31
C LYS A 51 -11.86 -3.44 3.33
N GLU A 52 -11.98 -2.47 2.43
CA GLU A 52 -11.00 -1.42 2.23
C GLU A 52 -10.76 -0.60 3.51
N GLU A 53 -11.84 -0.12 4.15
CA GLU A 53 -11.73 0.70 5.36
C GLU A 53 -11.28 -0.09 6.58
N GLN A 54 -11.65 -1.37 6.65
CA GLN A 54 -11.17 -2.26 7.70
C GLN A 54 -9.65 -2.41 7.60
N ILE A 55 -9.15 -2.85 6.44
CA ILE A 55 -7.72 -3.11 6.22
C ILE A 55 -6.91 -1.83 6.37
N ALA A 56 -7.38 -0.71 5.80
CA ALA A 56 -6.73 0.59 5.96
C ALA A 56 -6.61 1.01 7.42
N GLY A 57 -7.67 0.85 8.21
CA GLY A 57 -7.66 1.14 9.63
C GLY A 57 -6.71 0.23 10.41
N ASP A 58 -6.69 -1.07 10.10
CA ASP A 58 -5.81 -2.04 10.76
C ASP A 58 -4.33 -1.74 10.49
N TYR A 59 -3.98 -1.26 9.28
CA TYR A 59 -2.63 -0.83 8.95
C TYR A 59 -2.19 0.43 9.69
N LEU A 60 -3.10 1.38 9.88
CA LEU A 60 -2.82 2.59 10.66
C LEU A 60 -2.62 2.25 12.14
N GLU A 61 -3.47 1.41 12.71
CA GLU A 61 -3.33 0.96 14.10
C GLU A 61 -2.04 0.18 14.34
N MET A 62 -1.59 -0.61 13.36
CA MET A 62 -0.32 -1.36 13.45
C MET A 62 0.91 -0.46 13.65
N VAL A 63 0.81 0.83 13.27
CA VAL A 63 1.85 1.84 13.43
C VAL A 63 1.44 2.95 14.42
N ASP A 64 0.50 2.65 15.32
CA ASP A 64 -0.01 3.54 16.36
C ASP A 64 -0.66 4.83 15.83
N LEU A 65 -1.24 4.80 14.63
CA LEU A 65 -2.00 5.91 14.06
C LEU A 65 -3.52 5.72 14.21
N PRO A 66 -4.30 6.79 14.50
CA PRO A 66 -5.76 6.71 14.56
C PRO A 66 -6.38 6.31 13.22
N ARG A 67 -7.37 5.41 13.22
CA ARG A 67 -8.09 4.97 11.99
C ARG A 67 -8.65 6.14 11.17
N GLU A 68 -9.10 7.20 11.83
CA GLU A 68 -9.64 8.40 11.19
C GLU A 68 -8.66 9.08 10.21
N PHE A 69 -7.35 8.84 10.33
CA PHE A 69 -6.34 9.38 9.41
C PHE A 69 -6.52 8.84 7.99
N MET A 70 -7.17 7.69 7.82
CA MET A 70 -7.41 7.07 6.52
C MET A 70 -8.17 7.98 5.55
N HIS A 71 -8.95 8.95 6.06
CA HIS A 71 -9.73 9.89 5.25
C HIS A 71 -8.98 11.19 4.94
N ARG A 72 -7.82 11.42 5.55
CA ARG A 72 -7.01 12.64 5.34
C ARG A 72 -6.23 12.53 4.03
N TYR A 73 -5.80 13.69 3.54
CA TYR A 73 -4.75 13.79 2.53
C TYR A 73 -3.38 13.89 3.27
N PRO A 74 -2.29 13.36 2.68
CA PRO A 74 -0.94 13.44 3.24
C PRO A 74 -0.44 14.86 3.50
#